data_AF-A0A182WXM6-F1
#
_entry.id   AF-A0A182WXM6-F1
#
_cell.length_a   1.000
_cell.length_b   1.000
_cell.length_c   1.000
_cell.angle_alpha   90.00
_cell.angle_beta   90.00
_cell.angle_gamma   90.00
#
_symmetry.space_group_name_H-M   'P 1'
#
loop_
_entity.id
_entity.type
_entity.pdbx_description
1 polymer ?
#
loop_
_entity_poly.entity_id
_entity_poly.type
_entity_poly.pdbx_seq_one_letter_code
_entity_poly.pdbx_strand_id
1 'polypeptide(L)'
;MRTSFKHHQLRTMKSYFAINHNPDAKDLKQLSQKTGLPKRVLQVWFQNARAKWRRMMMKQEGKIIDSDKGDGSLDLDGYVSHSPGSYIMGGPGSPSSLD
;
A
#
# COMPACT_ATOMS: atom_id res chain seq x y z
N MET A 1 19.71 -1.43 1.71
CA MET A 1 19.82 -0.08 2.30
C MET A 1 18.61 0.75 1.88
N ARG A 2 17.82 1.28 2.82
CA ARG A 2 16.69 2.16 2.51
C ARG A 2 17.20 3.58 2.33
N THR A 3 16.92 4.20 1.18
CA THR A 3 17.24 5.61 0.96
C THR A 3 16.23 6.50 1.69
N SER A 4 16.72 7.41 2.53
CA SER A 4 15.90 8.49 3.11
C SER A 4 15.98 9.73 2.24
N PHE A 5 14.85 10.39 2.00
CA PHE A 5 14.76 11.58 1.16
C PHE A 5 14.86 12.84 2.01
N LYS A 6 15.61 13.84 1.53
CA LYS A 6 15.65 15.18 2.13
C LYS A 6 14.32 15.91 1.91
N HIS A 7 14.02 16.86 2.78
CA HIS A 7 12.76 17.63 2.71
C HIS A 7 12.55 18.32 1.35
N HIS A 8 13.59 18.95 0.79
CA HIS A 8 13.50 19.61 -0.52
C HIS A 8 13.19 18.63 -1.68
N GLN A 9 13.72 17.40 -1.62
CA GLN A 9 13.47 16.36 -2.62
C GLN A 9 12.01 15.95 -2.59
N LEU A 10 11.47 15.70 -1.39
CA LEU A 10 10.06 15.35 -1.20
C LEU A 10 9.13 16.48 -1.67
N ARG A 11 9.42 17.75 -1.34
CA ARG A 11 8.64 18.90 -1.83
C ARG A 11 8.59 18.94 -3.35
N THR A 12 9.75 18.80 -3.99
CA THR A 12 9.87 18.83 -5.46
C THR A 12 9.07 17.69 -6.11
N MET A 13 9.23 16.46 -5.62
CA MET A 13 8.53 15.30 -6.17
C MET A 13 7.01 15.38 -5.96
N LYS A 14 6.55 15.81 -4.77
CA LYS A 14 5.11 15.97 -4.47
C LYS A 14 4.48 17.09 -5.30
N SER A 15 5.15 18.22 -5.44
CA SER A 15 4.68 19.35 -6.25
C SER A 15 4.52 18.93 -7.72
N TYR A 16 5.48 18.18 -8.27
CA TYR A 16 5.36 17.65 -9.62
C TYR A 16 4.24 16.61 -9.73
N PHE A 17 4.10 15.74 -8.74
CA PHE A 17 3.06 14.70 -8.73
C PHE A 17 1.65 15.30 -8.83
N ALA A 18 1.38 16.44 -8.19
CA ALA A 18 0.08 17.12 -8.29
C ALA A 18 -0.27 17.60 -9.72
N ILE A 19 0.74 17.75 -10.59
CA ILE A 19 0.56 18.18 -11.99
C ILE A 19 0.49 16.96 -12.90
N ASN A 20 1.41 16.00 -12.73
CA ASN A 20 1.49 14.79 -13.54
C ASN A 20 1.84 13.57 -12.68
N HIS A 21 0.89 12.63 -12.60
CA HIS A 21 1.06 11.36 -11.89
C HIS A 21 1.94 10.35 -12.66
N ASN A 22 2.12 10.53 -13.96
CA ASN A 22 2.92 9.67 -14.84
C ASN A 22 4.03 10.49 -15.53
N PRO A 23 5.14 10.81 -14.82
CA PRO A 23 6.27 11.48 -15.43
C PRO A 23 6.94 10.60 -16.49
N ASP A 24 7.26 11.18 -17.65
CA ASP A 24 7.98 10.52 -18.73
C ASP A 24 9.50 10.53 -18.51
N ALA A 25 10.24 9.91 -19.43
CA ALA A 25 11.70 9.87 -19.37
C ALA A 25 12.35 11.27 -19.31
N LYS A 26 11.77 12.26 -19.99
CA LYS A 26 12.24 13.65 -20.00
C LYS A 26 12.02 14.32 -18.64
N ASP A 27 10.83 14.15 -18.06
CA ASP A 27 10.50 14.71 -16.75
C ASP A 27 11.33 14.09 -15.63
N LEU A 28 11.51 12.77 -15.66
CA LEU A 28 12.37 12.06 -14.71
C LEU A 28 13.82 12.55 -14.80
N LYS A 29 14.33 12.90 -15.99
CA LYS A 29 15.66 13.49 -16.16
C LYS A 29 15.74 14.87 -15.51
N GLN A 30 14.75 15.73 -15.71
CA GLN A 30 14.71 17.05 -15.07
C GLN A 30 14.59 16.96 -13.55
N LEU A 31 13.74 16.07 -13.03
CA LEU A 31 13.60 15.82 -11.61
C LEU A 31 14.88 15.25 -11.01
N SER A 32 15.60 14.39 -11.74
CA SER A 32 16.89 13.86 -11.33
C SER A 32 17.92 14.98 -11.17
N GLN A 33 18.00 15.91 -12.11
CA GLN A 33 18.88 17.08 -12.00
C GLN A 33 18.50 18.00 -10.83
N LYS A 34 17.20 18.24 -10.61
CA LYS A 34 16.72 19.11 -9.52
C LYS A 34 16.90 18.51 -8.12
N THR A 35 16.73 17.19 -7.98
CA THR A 35 16.73 16.51 -6.67
C THR A 35 18.03 15.79 -6.36
N GLY A 36 18.91 15.59 -7.36
CA GLY A 36 20.11 14.77 -7.25
C GLY A 36 19.81 13.27 -7.11
N LEU A 37 18.57 12.84 -7.34
CA LEU A 37 18.17 11.44 -7.19
C LEU A 37 18.30 10.69 -8.53
N PRO A 38 18.76 9.43 -8.53
CA PRO A 38 18.83 8.64 -9.75
C PRO A 38 17.43 8.31 -10.28
N LYS A 39 17.31 8.19 -11.61
CA LYS A 39 16.04 7.90 -12.31
C LYS A 39 15.26 6.73 -11.69
N ARG A 40 15.95 5.64 -11.34
CA ARG A 40 15.34 4.45 -10.74
C ARG A 40 14.67 4.76 -9.39
N VAL A 41 15.29 5.61 -8.57
CA VAL A 41 14.73 6.00 -7.27
C VAL A 41 13.48 6.86 -7.45
N LEU A 42 13.52 7.81 -8.40
CA LEU A 42 12.34 8.60 -8.76
C LEU A 42 11.21 7.69 -9.28
N GLN A 43 11.51 6.76 -10.18
CA GLN A 43 10.51 5.80 -10.68
C GLN A 43 9.84 5.02 -9.55
N VAL A 44 10.60 4.46 -8.61
CA VAL A 44 10.06 3.73 -7.46
C VAL A 44 9.22 4.66 -6.57
N TRP A 45 9.69 5.89 -6.35
CA TRP A 45 8.94 6.88 -5.57
C TRP A 45 7.58 7.19 -6.21
N PHE A 46 7.52 7.45 -7.52
CA PHE A 46 6.29 7.71 -8.25
C PHE A 46 5.35 6.50 -8.28
N GLN A 47 5.89 5.28 -8.39
CA GLN A 47 5.10 4.05 -8.25
C GLN A 47 4.44 3.95 -6.86
N ASN A 48 5.21 4.19 -5.80
CA ASN A 48 4.70 4.16 -4.43
C ASN A 48 3.69 5.28 -4.15
N ALA A 49 3.91 6.47 -4.71
CA ALA A 49 3.01 7.60 -4.61
C ALA A 49 1.65 7.27 -5.28
N ARG A 50 1.67 6.71 -6.49
CA ARG A 50 0.45 6.22 -7.17
C ARG A 50 -0.26 5.11 -6.40
N ALA A 51 0.49 4.17 -5.83
CA ALA A 51 -0.09 3.12 -5.00
C ALA A 51 -0.80 3.70 -3.77
N LYS A 52 -0.22 4.70 -3.11
CA LYS A 52 -0.85 5.41 -2.00
C LYS A 52 -2.11 6.16 -2.45
N TRP A 53 -2.05 6.86 -3.59
CA TRP A 53 -3.21 7.56 -4.16
C TRP A 53 -4.37 6.60 -4.41
N ARG A 54 -4.13 5.47 -5.11
CA ARG A 54 -5.17 4.48 -5.39
C ARG A 54 -5.79 3.91 -4.11
N ARG A 55 -4.96 3.59 -3.10
CA ARG A 55 -5.44 3.14 -1.79
C ARG A 55 -6.28 4.19 -1.07
N MET A 56 -5.95 5.48 -1.21
CA MET A 56 -6.72 6.57 -0.63
C MET A 56 -8.08 6.74 -1.33
N MET A 57 -8.13 6.62 -2.67
CA MET A 57 -9.38 6.70 -3.43
C MET A 57 -10.34 5.56 -3.08
N MET A 58 -9.85 4.31 -2.98
CA MET A 58 -10.66 3.16 -2.57
C MET A 58 -11.14 3.24 -1.11
N LYS A 59 -10.43 3.98 -0.24
CA LYS A 59 -10.82 4.17 1.15
C LYS A 59 -11.78 5.36 1.35
N GLN A 60 -11.85 6.29 0.38
CA GLN A 60 -12.77 7.43 0.44
C GLN A 60 -14.25 7.06 0.25
N GLU A 61 -14.55 5.86 -0.26
CA GLU A 61 -15.90 5.29 -0.22
C GLU A 61 -16.35 4.95 1.22
N GLY A 62 -15.46 5.09 2.22
CA GLY A 62 -15.73 4.70 3.61
C GLY A 62 -15.32 5.65 4.74
N LYS A 63 -14.66 6.80 4.48
CA LYS A 63 -14.55 7.95 5.44
C LYS A 63 -13.59 9.03 4.93
N ILE A 64 -14.09 10.26 4.91
CA ILE A 64 -13.31 11.50 4.88
C ILE A 64 -12.48 11.59 6.19
N ILE A 65 -11.38 12.36 6.16
CA ILE A 65 -10.51 12.76 7.28
C ILE A 65 -9.41 11.74 7.66
N ASP A 66 -8.18 11.95 7.18
CA ASP A 66 -7.15 12.56 8.04
C ASP A 66 -5.83 12.69 7.26
N SER A 67 -5.37 13.93 7.14
CA SER A 67 -4.00 14.27 6.80
C SER A 67 -3.47 15.10 7.96
N ASP A 68 -3.11 14.47 9.07
CA ASP A 68 -2.08 14.97 9.95
C ASP A 68 -1.36 13.82 10.66
N LYS A 69 -0.28 14.13 11.35
CA LYS A 69 0.60 13.16 11.98
C LYS A 69 -0.15 12.42 13.10
N GLY A 70 -0.03 11.11 13.12
CA GLY A 70 -0.51 10.29 14.23
C GLY A 70 0.35 9.04 14.36
N ASP A 71 1.31 9.12 15.28
CA ASP A 71 1.74 7.95 16.03
C ASP A 71 0.49 7.21 16.52
N GLY A 72 0.41 5.92 16.21
CA GLY A 72 -0.82 5.16 16.38
C GLY A 72 -0.47 3.69 16.49
N SER A 73 -0.19 3.28 17.73
CA SER A 73 -0.26 1.90 18.19
C SER A 73 -1.41 1.18 17.51
N LEU A 74 -1.09 0.12 16.77
CA LEU A 74 -2.09 -0.85 16.35
C LEU A 74 -2.06 -1.98 17.37
N ASP A 75 -2.66 -1.73 18.53
CA ASP A 75 -3.27 -2.77 19.32
C ASP A 75 -4.45 -3.32 18.49
N LEU A 76 -4.20 -4.39 17.73
CA LEU A 76 -5.23 -5.14 17.02
C LEU A 76 -5.05 -6.64 17.28
N ASP A 77 -4.90 -7.01 18.56
CA ASP A 77 -5.20 -8.36 19.04
C ASP A 77 -6.68 -8.40 19.44
N GLY A 78 -7.54 -8.51 18.43
CA GLY A 78 -8.98 -8.40 18.59
C GLY A 78 -9.76 -9.15 17.53
N TYR A 79 -9.35 -10.38 17.16
CA TYR A 79 -10.27 -11.39 16.60
C TYR A 79 -9.65 -12.80 16.58
N VAL A 80 -9.69 -13.51 17.71
CA VAL A 80 -9.74 -14.98 17.70
C VAL A 80 -10.91 -15.41 18.56
N SER A 81 -12.12 -15.27 18.01
CA SER A 81 -13.26 -16.03 18.51
C SER A 81 -13.08 -17.48 18.05
N HIS A 82 -12.53 -18.31 18.92
CA HIS A 82 -12.55 -19.75 18.75
C HIS A 82 -14.01 -20.21 18.74
N SER A 83 -14.55 -20.58 17.58
CA SER A 83 -15.71 -21.46 17.51
C SER A 83 -15.24 -22.89 17.72
N PRO A 84 -15.73 -23.63 18.73
CA PRO A 84 -15.53 -25.07 18.79
C PRO A 84 -16.57 -25.73 17.90
N GLY A 85 -16.11 -26.55 16.94
CA GLY A 85 -16.92 -27.62 16.36
C GLY A 85 -17.66 -27.28 15.08
N SER A 86 -17.04 -27.63 13.96
CA SER A 86 -17.68 -28.39 12.87
C SER A 86 -16.64 -28.67 11.79
N TYR A 87 -15.77 -29.66 12.05
CA TYR A 87 -15.04 -30.33 10.99
C TYR A 87 -16.04 -31.10 10.13
N ILE A 88 -16.42 -30.49 9.01
CA ILE A 88 -16.96 -31.17 7.85
C ILE A 88 -15.78 -31.98 7.26
N MET A 89 -15.58 -33.20 7.77
CA MET A 89 -14.66 -34.17 7.19
C MET A 89 -15.43 -35.03 6.20
N GLY A 90 -14.91 -35.09 4.98
CA GLY A 90 -15.55 -35.71 3.83
C GLY A 90 -15.79 -37.20 3.98
N GLY A 91 -16.67 -37.73 3.11
CA GLY A 91 -16.68 -39.15 2.79
C GLY A 91 -15.40 -39.58 2.04
N PRO A 92 -15.27 -40.84 1.55
CA PRO A 92 -16.30 -41.88 1.43
C PRO A 92 -15.90 -43.24 2.06
N GLY A 93 -16.88 -44.12 2.28
CA GLY A 93 -16.64 -45.52 2.65
C GLY A 93 -17.94 -46.32 2.79
N SER A 94 -18.28 -47.12 1.77
CA SER A 94 -19.30 -48.18 1.79
C SER A 94 -18.80 -49.41 2.59
N PRO A 95 -19.52 -50.54 2.65
CA PRO A 95 -20.89 -50.85 3.10
C PRO A 95 -20.88 -51.96 4.19
N SER A 96 -22.04 -52.58 4.48
CA SER A 96 -22.27 -53.87 5.20
C SER A 96 -22.65 -53.72 6.69
N SER A 97 -23.64 -54.40 7.27
CA SER A 97 -24.65 -55.37 6.81
C SER A 97 -25.80 -55.42 7.83
N LEU A 98 -26.94 -55.96 7.39
CA LEU A 98 -28.05 -56.47 8.20
C LEU A 98 -27.55 -57.46 9.27
N ASP A 99 -28.04 -57.32 10.51
CA ASP A 99 -29.04 -58.19 11.16
C ASP A 99 -29.55 -57.49 12.43
#